data_AF-A0A2P8I1W3-F1
#
_entry.id   AF-A0A2P8I1W3-F1
#
_cell.length_a   1.000
_cell.length_b   1.000
_cell.length_c   1.000
_cell.angle_alpha   90.00
_cell.angle_beta   90.00
_cell.angle_gamma   90.00
#
_symmetry.space_group_name_H-M   'P 1'
#
loop_
_entity.id
_entity.type
_entity.pdbx_description
1 polymer ?
#
loop_
_entity_poly.entity_id
_entity_poly.type
_entity_poly.pdbx_seq_one_letter_code
_entity_poly.pdbx_strand_id
1 'polypeptide(L)' 'MDKVVVSVADDSLAELPTVVTALRDAGMVVEGVLEGLGVVTGSVAPGVGDLLGAVPGVSHVEVDRAVRLPPEV' A
#
# COMPACT_ATOMS: atom_id res chain seq x y z
N MET A 1 3.37 -13.53 -3.61
CA MET A 1 3.43 -12.15 -3.11
C MET A 1 2.03 -11.60 -3.24
N ASP A 2 1.53 -11.01 -2.18
CA ASP A 2 0.20 -10.42 -2.17
C ASP A 2 0.30 -8.99 -2.70
N LYS A 3 -0.61 -8.60 -3.59
CA LYS A 3 -0.67 -7.23 -4.09
C LYS A 3 -1.24 -6.34 -3.01
N VAL A 4 -0.66 -5.15 -2.85
CA VAL A 4 -1.09 -4.19 -1.85
C VAL A 4 -1.17 -2.79 -2.44
N VAL A 5 -2.14 -2.04 -1.93
CA VAL A 5 -2.30 -0.61 -2.16
C VAL A 5 -2.19 0.07 -0.81
N VAL A 6 -1.30 1.05 -0.70
CA VAL A 6 -1.07 1.81 0.52
C VAL A 6 -1.47 3.26 0.26
N SER A 7 -2.35 3.78 1.12
CA SER A 7 -2.69 5.20 1.15
C SER A 7 -1.81 5.91 2.17
N VAL A 8 -1.26 7.05 1.77
CA VAL A 8 -0.46 7.94 2.60
C VAL A 8 -1.38 9.02 3.20
N ALA A 9 -1.11 9.42 4.44
CA ALA A 9 -1.84 10.48 5.12
C ALA A 9 -1.56 11.85 4.47
N ASP A 10 -2.57 12.71 4.42
CA ASP A 10 -2.49 14.03 3.75
C ASP A 10 -1.36 14.90 4.32
N ASP A 11 -1.14 14.85 5.64
CA ASP A 11 -0.08 15.58 6.34
C ASP A 11 1.34 15.07 6.02
N SER A 12 1.43 13.88 5.42
CA SER A 12 2.68 13.18 5.10
C SER A 12 2.99 13.22 3.60
N LEU A 13 2.14 13.83 2.77
CA LEU A 13 2.34 13.90 1.32
C LEU A 13 3.58 14.69 0.91
N ALA A 14 3.94 15.74 1.66
CA ALA A 14 5.19 16.49 1.42
C ALA A 14 6.44 15.61 1.63
N GLU A 15 6.32 14.57 2.47
CA GLU A 15 7.38 13.62 2.81
C GLU A 15 7.17 12.26 2.12
N LEU A 16 6.38 12.21 1.04
CA LEU A 16 6.06 10.97 0.34
C LEU A 16 7.29 10.11 -0.03
N PRO A 17 8.43 10.67 -0.52
CA PRO A 17 9.63 9.87 -0.76
C PRO A 17 10.18 9.16 0.49
N THR A 18 10.05 9.80 1.65
CA THR A 18 10.42 9.23 2.96
C THR A 18 9.50 8.07 3.31
N VAL A 19 8.19 8.23 3.15
CA VAL A 19 7.20 7.16 3.38
C VAL A 19 7.44 5.98 2.44
N VAL A 20 7.69 6.23 1.16
CA VAL A 20 7.99 5.18 0.17
C VAL A 20 9.26 4.40 0.55
N THR A 21 10.28 5.07 1.07
CA THR A 21 11.50 4.40 1.56
C THR A 21 11.19 3.52 2.77
N ALA A 22 10.43 4.03 3.74
CA ALA A 22 10.03 3.28 4.92
C ALA A 22 9.17 2.05 4.58
N LEU A 23 8.29 2.14 3.56
CA LEU A 23 7.52 1.00 3.05
C LEU A 23 8.44 -0.09 2.47
N ARG A 24 9.49 0.29 1.73
CA ARG A 24 10.48 -0.66 1.22
C ARG A 24 11.23 -1.35 2.35
N ASP A 25 11.65 -0.59 3.35
CA ASP A 25 12.34 -1.12 4.52
C ASP A 25 11.44 -2.06 5.34
N ALA A 26 10.13 -1.81 5.34
CA ALA A 26 9.12 -2.69 5.93
C ALA A 26 8.82 -3.95 5.09
N GLY A 27 9.48 -4.13 3.95
CA GLY A 27 9.39 -5.33 3.11
C GLY A 27 8.41 -5.24 1.94
N MET A 28 7.91 -4.05 1.62
CA MET A 28 7.12 -3.81 0.42
C MET A 28 8.01 -3.67 -0.82
N VAL A 29 7.73 -4.46 -1.85
CA VAL A 29 8.26 -4.22 -3.19
C VAL A 29 7.37 -3.19 -3.87
N VAL A 30 7.83 -1.94 -3.94
CA VAL A 30 7.11 -0.83 -4.56
C VAL A 30 7.13 -0.97 -6.09
N GLU A 31 5.94 -0.98 -6.70
CA GLU A 31 5.73 -1.11 -8.14
C GLU A 31 5.30 0.21 -8.78
N GLY A 32 4.61 1.07 -8.04
CA GLY A 32 4.18 2.38 -8.52
C GLY A 32 3.87 3.36 -7.40
N VAL A 33 3.99 4.65 -7.72
CA VAL A 33 3.62 5.75 -6.82
C VAL A 33 2.74 6.70 -7.62
N LEU A 34 1.51 6.90 -7.14
CA LEU A 34 0.56 7.87 -7.66
C LEU A 34 0.64 9.10 -6.76
N GLU A 35 1.64 9.95 -7.00
CA GLU A 35 2.03 11.05 -6.11
C GLU A 35 0.88 12.03 -5.85
N GLY A 36 0.11 12.39 -6.90
CA GLY A 36 -1.03 13.30 -6.76
C GLY A 36 -2.20 12.74 -5.95
N LEU A 37 -2.22 11.44 -5.66
CA LEU A 37 -3.24 10.78 -4.85
C LEU A 37 -2.69 10.27 -3.51
N GLY A 38 -1.38 10.37 -3.26
CA GLY A 38 -0.77 9.77 -2.08
C GLY A 38 -0.90 8.24 -2.03
N VAL A 39 -0.88 7.56 -3.18
CA VAL A 39 -1.05 6.09 -3.24
C VAL A 39 0.24 5.41 -3.68
N VAL A 40 0.64 4.36 -2.95
CA VAL A 40 1.76 3.50 -3.31
C VAL A 40 1.23 2.10 -3.59
N THR A 41 1.53 1.57 -4.79
CA THR A 41 1.17 0.20 -5.17
C THR A 41 2.39 -0.69 -5.14
N GLY A 42 2.17 -1.97 -4.83
CA GLY A 42 3.26 -2.92 -4.78
C GLY A 42 2.83 -4.29 -4.34
N SER A 43 3.79 -5.03 -3.80
CA SER A 43 3.55 -6.35 -3.27
C SER A 43 4.39 -6.66 -2.03
N VAL A 44 3.89 -7.57 -1.21
CA VAL A 44 4.54 -8.03 0.02
C VAL A 44 4.57 -9.55 0.09
N ALA A 45 5.37 -10.08 1.03
CA ALA A 45 5.25 -11.49 1.41
C ALA A 45 3.87 -11.77 2.02
N PRO A 46 3.30 -12.97 1.83
CA PRO A 46 1.98 -13.29 2.37
C PRO A 46 1.90 -13.09 3.88
N GLY A 47 0.81 -12.46 4.35
CA GLY A 47 0.57 -12.17 5.77
C GLY A 47 1.37 -10.98 6.35
N VAL A 48 2.11 -10.24 5.53
CA VAL A 48 2.89 -9.05 5.96
C VAL A 48 2.12 -7.75 5.75
N GLY A 49 1.06 -7.75 4.93
CA GLY A 49 0.32 -6.53 4.53
C GLY A 49 -0.10 -5.65 5.72
N ASP A 50 -0.70 -6.24 6.75
CA ASP A 50 -1.19 -5.50 7.92
C ASP A 50 -0.08 -4.78 8.69
N LEU A 51 1.17 -5.25 8.60
CA LEU A 51 2.31 -4.62 9.28
C LEU A 51 2.71 -3.29 8.65
N LEU A 52 2.38 -3.05 7.38
CA LEU A 52 2.64 -1.78 6.71
C LEU A 52 1.85 -0.62 7.34
N GLY A 53 0.73 -0.91 8.02
CA GLY A 53 -0.06 0.10 8.73
C GLY A 53 0.66 0.75 9.91
N ALA A 54 1.76 0.17 10.38
CA ALA A 54 2.60 0.75 11.44
C ALA A 54 3.65 1.74 10.90
N VAL A 55 3.82 1.83 9.58
CA VAL A 55 4.77 2.77 8.97
C VAL A 55 4.26 4.21 9.15
N PRO A 56 5.06 5.12 9.73
CA PRO A 56 4.66 6.51 9.88
C PRO A 56 4.27 7.17 8.55
N GLY A 57 3.14 7.86 8.54
CA GLY A 57 2.57 8.50 7.35
C GLY A 57 1.67 7.59 6.52
N VAL A 58 1.54 6.29 6.85
CA VAL A 58 0.50 5.43 6.27
C VAL A 58 -0.84 5.71 6.92
N SER A 59 -1.86 5.95 6.10
CA SER A 59 -3.25 6.11 6.55
C SER A 59 -4.05 4.82 6.39
N HIS A 60 -3.80 4.05 5.33
CA HIS A 60 -4.51 2.81 5.06
C HIS A 60 -3.68 1.81 4.26
N VAL A 61 -3.94 0.52 4.47
CA VAL A 61 -3.34 -0.57 3.70
C VAL A 61 -4.45 -1.50 3.24
N GLU A 62 -4.52 -1.73 1.95
CA GLU A 62 -5.46 -2.66 1.31
C GLU A 62 -4.68 -3.79 0.65
N VAL A 63 -4.91 -5.02 1.09
CA VAL A 63 -4.43 -6.22 0.42
C VAL A 63 -5.44 -6.61 -0.67
N ASP A 64 -4.94 -6.85 -1.87
CA ASP A 64 -5.75 -7.29 -3.00
C ASP A 64 -6.50 -8.58 -2.66
N ARG A 65 -7.76 -8.64 -3.08
CA ARG A 65 -8.68 -9.72 -2.80
C ARG A 65 -9.37 -10.15 -4.09
N ALA A 66 -9.34 -11.45 -4.35
CA ALA A 66 -10.10 -12.03 -5.45
C ALA A 66 -11.59 -12.03 -5.08
N VAL A 67 -12.36 -11.13 -5.70
CA VAL A 67 -13.82 -11.09 -5.57
C VAL A 67 -14.44 -11.62 -6.86
N ARG A 68 -15.41 -12.54 -6.75
CA ARG A 68 -16.19 -13.05 -7.87
C ARG A 68 -17.59 -12.46 -7.82
N LEU A 69 -18.02 -11.80 -8.89
CA LEU A 69 -19.40 -11.37 -9.04
C LEU A 69 -20.31 -12.61 -9.17
N PRO A 70 -21.55 -12.57 -8.64
CA PRO A 70 -22.50 -13.65 -8.85
C PRO A 70 -22.77 -13.84 -10.36
N PRO A 71 -23.12 -15.06 -10.81
CA PRO A 71 -23.52 -15.29 -12.19
C PRO A 71 -24.76 -14.44 -12.53
N GLU A 72 -24.89 -14.04 -13.80
CA GLU A 72 -26.10 -13.38 -14.30
C GLU A 72 -27.30 -14.34 -14.18
N VAL A 73 -28.47 -13.80 -13.81
CA VAL A 73 -29.73 -14.54 -13.66
C VAL A 73 -30.51 -14.59 -14.96
#